data_AF-A0A2K8NXI8-F1
#
_entry.id   AF-A0A2K8NXI8-F1
#
_cell.length_a   1.000
_cell.length_b   1.000
_cell.length_c   1.000
_cell.angle_alpha   90.00
_cell.angle_beta   90.00
_cell.angle_gamma   90.00
#
_symmetry.space_group_name_H-M   'P 1'
#
loop_
_entity.id
_entity.type
_entity.pdbx_description
1 polymer ?
#
loop_
_entity_poly.entity_id
_entity_poly.type
_entity_poly.pdbx_seq_one_letter_code
_entity_poly.pdbx_strand_id
1 'polypeptide(L)'
;MMQLTIFKYFYRSTLKSKFLWISSVLFGLIFLIILSIFTFALQGDSIVLTQWSSLEMILLFLIAIAQITAMNLYIFSKYFSNSKKDGTMSLEIRSGISKTKIFFERILLSKAWTIGMYIFFTMIVLIFGLSTSSLVYSTFLMNLSVGFIVVFLYDLFLTAILATLSTFSLNLSLGMFGVLIFLLSGITPLVPSIGQMIDKTWTSHYTTSKKAYNDYESYIIANDVRTLANKNPGGFTEKMLNSYPSLKDSISWRKNYNGTASDKYVPLTEKEIYDIGISGLLTEFTDGIDRDNKGRHYKYNDNNEFKNSDILKHLNDVKGIFPQQVYNSSNYYGEKTWEKSFYHTITPSRPNLKFDFAFDSKYGFNNLYKKLNENEQDQEKKEFYKIIDRIIKNSFVIFNGDHMFLDSRNWDDWNIIINKNGSNEQDKNKWLENVTITVGARMYQTAFIKAINSAINLPYPVNQNNVEQDLSTYYYKTKIDSYMNPWTMFNKILSANYYGDDLIGNRIEQEAFNKSWVDKEVILELNNNKEGKNEIFNDLNSSNFVKLEIKDKVFNPIIAIVVYGLILILITIGTFFIFNLKMKKEH
;
A
#
# COMPACT_ATOMS: atom_id res chain seq x y z
N MET A 1 -30.90 -43.33 -3.47
CA MET A 1 -29.68 -43.18 -2.64
C MET A 1 -28.48 -43.63 -3.48
N MET A 2 -27.54 -42.75 -3.80
CA MET A 2 -26.39 -43.07 -4.66
C MET A 2 -25.38 -43.93 -3.86
N GLN A 3 -25.21 -45.21 -4.22
CA GLN A 3 -24.21 -46.07 -3.59
C GLN A 3 -22.80 -45.71 -4.12
N LEU A 4 -21.94 -45.19 -3.23
CA LEU A 4 -20.54 -44.80 -3.44
C LEU A 4 -19.60 -46.01 -3.32
N THR A 5 -19.82 -47.05 -4.13
CA THR A 5 -19.18 -48.36 -3.95
C THR A 5 -17.67 -48.32 -4.28
N ILE A 6 -17.27 -47.56 -5.30
CA ILE A 6 -15.86 -47.42 -5.70
C ILE A 6 -15.11 -46.58 -4.67
N PHE A 7 -15.69 -45.45 -4.27
CA PHE A 7 -15.12 -44.59 -3.24
C PHE A 7 -14.92 -45.34 -1.92
N LYS A 8 -15.92 -46.06 -1.41
CA LYS A 8 -15.80 -46.82 -0.15
C LYS A 8 -14.69 -47.87 -0.20
N TYR A 9 -14.62 -48.62 -1.31
CA TYR A 9 -13.59 -49.65 -1.51
C TYR A 9 -12.19 -49.03 -1.50
N PHE A 10 -11.97 -48.00 -2.32
CA PHE A 10 -10.66 -47.36 -2.39
C PHE A 10 -10.33 -46.61 -1.11
N TYR A 11 -11.25 -45.85 -0.50
CA TYR A 11 -11.03 -45.14 0.76
C TYR A 11 -10.55 -46.08 1.89
N ARG A 12 -11.16 -47.28 2.01
CA ARG A 12 -10.70 -48.30 2.98
C ARG A 12 -9.30 -48.84 2.65
N SER A 13 -8.98 -48.99 1.36
CA SER A 13 -7.63 -49.36 0.90
C SER A 13 -6.62 -48.25 1.23
N THR A 14 -7.01 -46.99 1.04
CA THR A 14 -6.22 -45.79 1.28
C THR A 14 -5.91 -45.64 2.78
N LEU A 15 -6.90 -45.86 3.67
CA LEU A 15 -6.70 -45.87 5.13
C LEU A 15 -5.74 -46.96 5.63
N LYS A 16 -5.55 -48.05 4.88
CA LYS A 16 -4.57 -49.10 5.22
C LYS A 16 -3.18 -48.83 4.63
N SER A 17 -3.01 -47.77 3.85
CA SER A 17 -1.75 -47.46 3.17
C SER A 17 -0.71 -46.92 4.14
N LYS A 18 0.35 -47.70 4.39
CA LYS A 18 1.49 -47.27 5.21
C LYS A 18 2.13 -45.99 4.67
N PHE A 19 2.26 -45.87 3.35
CA PHE A 19 2.84 -44.70 2.70
C PHE A 19 2.07 -43.41 3.03
N LEU A 20 0.73 -43.45 3.00
CA LEU A 20 -0.09 -42.27 3.24
C LEU A 20 -0.04 -41.82 4.70
N TRP A 21 -0.05 -42.76 5.64
CA TRP A 21 0.11 -42.45 7.05
C TRP A 21 1.50 -41.89 7.36
N ILE A 22 2.57 -42.54 6.88
CA ILE A 22 3.94 -42.09 7.12
C ILE A 22 4.15 -40.70 6.53
N SER A 23 3.75 -40.48 5.28
CA SER A 23 3.89 -39.16 4.65
C SER A 23 3.06 -38.09 5.35
N SER A 24 1.80 -38.36 5.71
CA SER A 24 0.95 -37.38 6.40
C SER A 24 1.50 -37.00 7.78
N VAL A 25 1.99 -37.98 8.54
CA VAL A 25 2.61 -37.75 9.86
C VAL A 25 3.91 -36.98 9.71
N LEU A 26 4.76 -37.34 8.74
CA LEU A 26 6.04 -36.67 8.51
C LEU A 26 5.83 -35.20 8.12
N PHE A 27 5.00 -34.94 7.10
CA PHE A 27 4.69 -33.57 6.67
C PHE A 27 3.98 -32.78 7.76
N GLY A 28 3.06 -33.41 8.51
CA GLY A 28 2.39 -32.79 9.66
C GLY A 28 3.36 -32.40 10.79
N LEU A 29 4.34 -33.26 11.10
CA LEU A 29 5.37 -32.97 12.10
C LEU A 29 6.29 -31.84 11.65
N ILE A 30 6.78 -31.88 10.40
CA ILE A 30 7.63 -30.81 9.86
C ILE A 30 6.86 -29.48 9.87
N PHE A 31 5.59 -29.49 9.45
CA PHE A 31 4.73 -28.32 9.50
C PHE A 31 4.61 -27.74 10.91
N LEU A 32 4.34 -28.60 11.90
CA LEU A 32 4.21 -28.20 13.30
C LEU A 32 5.52 -27.65 13.86
N ILE A 33 6.65 -28.26 13.53
CA ILE A 33 7.99 -27.79 13.93
C ILE A 33 8.24 -26.39 13.36
N ILE A 34 8.02 -26.18 12.06
CA ILE A 34 8.24 -24.87 11.44
C ILE A 34 7.28 -23.84 12.01
N LEU A 35 5.99 -24.17 12.19
CA LEU A 35 5.03 -23.24 12.77
C LEU A 35 5.39 -22.87 14.20
N SER A 36 5.92 -23.83 14.98
CA SER A 36 6.39 -23.58 16.33
C SER A 36 7.61 -22.66 16.33
N ILE A 37 8.62 -22.95 15.50
CA ILE A 37 9.81 -22.09 15.33
C ILE A 37 9.38 -20.67 14.92
N PHE A 38 8.50 -20.57 13.92
CA PHE A 38 7.93 -19.31 13.45
C PHE A 38 7.24 -18.53 14.59
N THR A 39 6.42 -19.22 15.38
CA THR A 39 5.70 -18.59 16.50
C THR A 39 6.66 -18.14 17.61
N PHE A 40 7.70 -18.92 17.91
CA PHE A 40 8.71 -18.56 18.91
C PHE A 40 9.64 -17.44 18.43
N ALA A 41 10.06 -17.45 17.17
CA ALA A 41 10.90 -16.41 16.57
C ALA A 41 10.18 -15.05 16.59
N LEU A 42 8.87 -15.04 16.33
CA LEU A 42 8.05 -13.83 16.39
C LEU A 42 7.87 -13.27 17.81
N GLN A 43 7.94 -14.08 18.87
CA GLN A 43 7.91 -13.58 20.25
C GLN A 43 9.22 -12.90 20.68
N GLY A 44 10.32 -13.11 19.93
CA GLY A 44 11.69 -12.81 20.36
C GLY A 44 12.20 -11.39 20.13
N ASP A 45 11.80 -10.67 19.07
CA ASP A 45 12.22 -9.28 18.85
C ASP A 45 11.46 -8.62 17.68
N SER A 46 11.18 -7.33 17.77
CA SER A 46 10.39 -6.58 16.76
C SER A 46 11.13 -6.37 15.43
N ILE A 47 12.46 -6.45 15.45
CA ILE A 47 13.34 -6.18 14.29
C ILE A 47 13.50 -7.43 13.39
N VAL A 48 13.22 -8.63 13.89
CA VAL A 48 13.31 -9.91 13.16
C VAL A 48 12.15 -10.09 12.15
N LEU A 49 11.11 -9.26 12.27
CA LEU A 49 9.85 -9.35 11.53
C LEU A 49 9.91 -9.05 10.02
N THR A 50 10.98 -8.45 9.49
CA THR A 50 11.00 -8.00 8.08
C THR A 50 11.65 -8.97 7.10
N GLN A 51 12.55 -9.87 7.54
CA GLN A 51 13.29 -10.77 6.62
C GLN A 51 13.12 -12.26 6.91
N TRP A 52 13.15 -12.68 8.18
CA TRP A 52 13.13 -14.11 8.55
C TRP A 52 11.72 -14.70 8.60
N SER A 53 10.74 -13.89 9.01
CA SER A 53 9.30 -14.23 9.00
C SER A 53 8.80 -14.62 7.59
N SER A 54 9.33 -13.99 6.54
CA SER A 54 8.99 -14.29 5.14
C SER A 54 9.41 -15.71 4.74
N LEU A 55 10.61 -16.15 5.14
CA LEU A 55 11.13 -17.45 4.71
C LEU A 55 10.41 -18.60 5.41
N GLU A 56 10.16 -18.48 6.71
CA GLU A 56 9.42 -19.48 7.48
C GLU A 56 7.97 -19.60 7.01
N MET A 57 7.33 -18.47 6.66
CA MET A 57 6.01 -18.48 6.02
C MET A 57 6.06 -19.21 4.68
N ILE A 58 7.04 -18.92 3.82
CA ILE A 58 7.22 -19.62 2.53
C ILE A 58 7.40 -21.12 2.74
N LEU A 59 8.17 -21.55 3.76
CA LEU A 59 8.36 -22.96 4.07
C LEU A 59 7.05 -23.66 4.48
N LEU A 60 6.18 -23.00 5.26
CA LEU A 60 4.86 -23.55 5.62
C LEU A 60 4.00 -23.81 4.38
N PHE A 61 3.96 -22.87 3.43
CA PHE A 61 3.26 -23.04 2.16
C PHE A 61 3.90 -24.13 1.29
N LEU A 62 5.23 -24.16 1.18
CA LEU A 62 5.95 -25.17 0.41
C LEU A 62 5.68 -26.59 0.89
N ILE A 63 5.64 -26.80 2.21
CA ILE A 63 5.33 -28.10 2.82
C ILE A 63 3.91 -28.53 2.47
N ALA A 64 2.94 -27.61 2.59
CA ALA A 64 1.55 -27.92 2.28
C ALA A 64 1.36 -28.25 0.79
N ILE A 65 1.98 -27.47 -0.10
CA ILE A 65 1.99 -27.74 -1.55
C ILE A 65 2.67 -29.08 -1.84
N ALA A 66 3.83 -29.36 -1.24
CA ALA A 66 4.56 -30.62 -1.42
C ALA A 66 3.70 -31.83 -1.01
N GLN A 67 3.04 -31.74 0.14
CA GLN A 67 2.18 -32.81 0.61
C GLN A 67 0.99 -33.04 -0.33
N ILE A 68 0.29 -31.98 -0.74
CA ILE A 68 -0.84 -32.08 -1.69
C ILE A 68 -0.37 -32.68 -3.02
N THR A 69 0.82 -32.31 -3.48
CA THR A 69 1.41 -32.87 -4.70
C THR A 69 1.63 -34.37 -4.56
N ALA A 70 2.29 -34.80 -3.48
CA ALA A 70 2.60 -36.20 -3.22
C ALA A 70 1.32 -37.04 -3.11
N MET A 71 0.30 -36.52 -2.41
CA MET A 71 -0.99 -37.19 -2.24
C MET A 71 -1.73 -37.37 -3.56
N ASN A 72 -1.88 -36.30 -4.35
CA ASN A 72 -2.55 -36.38 -5.64
C ASN A 72 -1.80 -37.30 -6.60
N LEU A 73 -0.47 -37.21 -6.68
CA LEU A 73 0.33 -38.09 -7.53
C LEU A 73 0.15 -39.56 -7.15
N TYR A 74 0.18 -39.89 -5.86
CA TYR A 74 -0.05 -41.25 -5.38
C TYR A 74 -1.44 -41.76 -5.79
N ILE A 75 -2.48 -40.97 -5.57
CA ILE A 75 -3.87 -41.36 -5.82
C ILE A 75 -4.14 -41.50 -7.33
N PHE A 76 -3.72 -40.54 -8.15
CA PHE A 76 -3.87 -40.59 -9.60
C PHE A 76 -3.04 -41.71 -10.24
N SER A 77 -1.81 -41.94 -9.77
CA SER A 77 -1.00 -43.06 -10.26
C SER A 77 -1.65 -44.41 -9.93
N LYS A 78 -2.01 -44.64 -8.66
CA LYS A 78 -2.50 -45.93 -8.18
C LYS A 78 -3.92 -46.24 -8.63
N TYR A 79 -4.84 -45.28 -8.50
CA TYR A 79 -6.27 -45.53 -8.66
C TYR A 79 -6.83 -45.10 -10.02
N PHE A 80 -6.15 -44.23 -10.78
CA PHE A 80 -6.54 -43.92 -12.16
C PHE A 80 -5.68 -44.68 -13.17
N SER A 81 -4.39 -44.36 -13.24
CA SER A 81 -3.54 -44.79 -14.34
C SER A 81 -3.21 -46.29 -14.29
N ASN A 82 -2.79 -46.81 -13.12
CA ASN A 82 -2.57 -48.25 -12.92
C ASN A 82 -3.89 -49.04 -13.04
N SER A 83 -5.00 -48.52 -12.51
CA SER A 83 -6.32 -49.17 -12.66
C SER A 83 -6.74 -49.34 -14.13
N LYS A 84 -6.36 -48.40 -15.00
CA LYS A 84 -6.58 -48.51 -16.45
C LYS A 84 -5.61 -49.49 -17.10
N LYS A 85 -4.32 -49.46 -16.72
CA LYS A 85 -3.30 -50.38 -17.24
C LYS A 85 -3.56 -51.84 -16.84
N ASP A 86 -3.95 -52.07 -15.60
CA ASP A 86 -4.20 -53.39 -15.01
C ASP A 86 -5.60 -53.94 -15.37
N GLY A 87 -6.38 -53.20 -16.20
CA GLY A 87 -7.70 -53.63 -16.68
C GLY A 87 -8.83 -53.58 -15.64
N THR A 88 -8.54 -53.15 -14.41
CA THR A 88 -9.53 -53.02 -13.32
C THR A 88 -10.67 -52.06 -13.73
N MET A 89 -10.32 -50.94 -14.36
CA MET A 89 -11.31 -49.97 -14.86
C MET A 89 -12.22 -50.56 -15.94
N SER A 90 -11.70 -51.45 -16.79
CA SER A 90 -12.48 -52.14 -17.82
C SER A 90 -13.44 -53.16 -17.21
N LEU A 91 -13.01 -53.86 -16.15
CA LEU A 91 -13.88 -54.77 -15.40
C LEU A 91 -15.01 -54.02 -14.69
N GLU A 92 -14.74 -52.84 -14.12
CA GLU A 92 -15.76 -51.97 -13.52
C GLU A 92 -16.81 -51.50 -14.54
N ILE A 93 -16.38 -51.16 -15.76
CA ILE A 93 -17.32 -50.78 -16.83
C ILE A 93 -18.17 -51.98 -17.25
N ARG A 94 -17.56 -53.17 -17.39
CA ARG A 94 -18.28 -54.41 -17.73
C ARG A 94 -19.24 -54.87 -16.64
N SER A 95 -18.96 -54.58 -15.38
CA SER A 95 -19.88 -54.86 -14.25
C SER A 95 -21.03 -53.85 -14.11
N GLY A 96 -21.19 -52.95 -15.09
CA GLY A 96 -22.31 -52.01 -15.17
C GLY A 96 -22.10 -50.71 -14.40
N ILE A 97 -20.88 -50.42 -13.92
CA ILE A 97 -20.60 -49.15 -13.27
C ILE A 97 -20.41 -48.06 -14.32
N SER A 98 -21.21 -46.99 -14.23
CA SER A 98 -21.13 -45.85 -15.16
C SER A 98 -19.75 -45.18 -15.13
N LYS A 99 -19.26 -44.76 -16.31
CA LYS A 99 -18.01 -43.98 -16.47
C LYS A 99 -17.98 -42.71 -15.60
N THR A 100 -19.14 -42.07 -15.42
CA THR A 100 -19.32 -40.91 -14.52
C THR A 100 -18.94 -41.24 -13.08
N LYS A 101 -19.51 -42.32 -12.53
CA LYS A 101 -19.17 -42.79 -11.16
C LYS A 101 -17.68 -43.12 -11.05
N ILE A 102 -17.16 -43.89 -12.00
CA ILE A 102 -15.75 -44.29 -12.07
C ILE A 102 -14.81 -43.08 -11.99
N PHE A 103 -15.10 -42.00 -12.72
CA PHE A 103 -14.27 -40.80 -12.74
C PHE A 103 -14.42 -39.97 -11.46
N PHE A 104 -15.64 -39.56 -11.10
CA PHE A 104 -15.87 -38.65 -9.98
C PHE A 104 -15.64 -39.29 -8.62
N GLU A 105 -15.93 -40.59 -8.42
CA GLU A 105 -15.64 -41.26 -7.13
C GLU A 105 -14.14 -41.37 -6.85
N ARG A 106 -13.31 -41.47 -7.89
CA ARG A 106 -11.85 -41.44 -7.75
C ARG A 106 -11.27 -40.04 -7.54
N ILE A 107 -11.84 -39.00 -8.17
CA ILE A 107 -11.49 -37.59 -7.84
C ILE A 107 -11.87 -37.29 -6.39
N LEU A 108 -13.06 -37.71 -5.96
CA LEU A 108 -13.55 -37.53 -4.59
C LEU A 108 -12.61 -38.17 -3.57
N LEU A 109 -12.01 -39.32 -3.89
CA LEU A 109 -10.99 -39.96 -3.05
C LEU A 109 -9.79 -39.05 -2.81
N SER A 110 -9.30 -38.40 -3.87
CA SER A 110 -8.19 -37.43 -3.75
C SER A 110 -8.58 -36.26 -2.85
N LYS A 111 -9.76 -35.69 -3.12
CA LYS A 111 -10.26 -34.50 -2.40
C LYS A 111 -10.57 -34.78 -0.94
N ALA A 112 -11.10 -35.95 -0.60
CA ALA A 112 -11.36 -36.31 0.79
C ALA A 112 -10.08 -36.28 1.64
N TRP A 113 -8.94 -36.70 1.07
CA TRP A 113 -7.65 -36.67 1.76
C TRP A 113 -7.02 -35.28 1.77
N THR A 114 -6.98 -34.57 0.63
CA THR A 114 -6.36 -33.24 0.57
C THR A 114 -7.13 -32.20 1.38
N ILE A 115 -8.48 -32.25 1.38
CA ILE A 115 -9.32 -31.40 2.23
C ILE A 115 -9.09 -31.72 3.71
N GLY A 116 -8.96 -32.99 4.08
CA GLY A 116 -8.65 -33.37 5.46
C GLY A 116 -7.33 -32.77 5.96
N MET A 117 -6.28 -32.83 5.13
CA MET A 117 -4.99 -32.21 5.44
C MET A 117 -5.06 -30.69 5.47
N TYR A 118 -5.81 -30.08 4.55
CA TYR A 118 -6.05 -28.64 4.53
C TYR A 118 -6.72 -28.15 5.82
N ILE A 119 -7.78 -28.84 6.26
CA ILE A 119 -8.47 -28.55 7.52
C ILE A 119 -7.51 -28.70 8.70
N PHE A 120 -6.70 -29.76 8.71
CA PHE A 120 -5.70 -30.00 9.75
C PHE A 120 -4.69 -28.85 9.85
N PHE A 121 -4.07 -28.43 8.74
CA PHE A 121 -3.12 -27.31 8.75
C PHE A 121 -3.76 -26.00 9.18
N THR A 122 -4.94 -25.70 8.65
CA THR A 122 -5.69 -24.48 9.00
C THR A 122 -6.04 -24.47 10.48
N MET A 123 -6.53 -25.59 11.03
CA MET A 123 -6.87 -25.73 12.45
C MET A 123 -5.65 -25.55 13.34
N ILE A 124 -4.49 -26.11 12.98
CA ILE A 124 -3.26 -25.94 13.75
C ILE A 124 -2.85 -24.46 13.77
N VAL A 125 -2.88 -23.77 12.63
CA VAL A 125 -2.57 -22.34 12.57
C VAL A 125 -3.56 -21.53 13.43
N LEU A 126 -4.85 -21.84 13.37
CA LEU A 126 -5.88 -21.19 14.19
C LEU A 126 -5.68 -21.44 15.69
N ILE A 127 -5.30 -22.65 16.11
CA ILE A 127 -5.01 -22.97 17.52
C ILE A 127 -3.85 -22.11 18.02
N PHE A 128 -2.76 -22.02 17.24
CA PHE A 128 -1.63 -21.14 17.57
C PHE A 128 -2.06 -19.66 17.62
N GLY A 129 -2.89 -19.22 16.67
CA GLY A 129 -3.44 -17.87 16.62
C GLY A 129 -4.38 -17.51 17.77
N LEU A 130 -5.13 -18.47 18.31
CA LEU A 130 -5.98 -18.28 19.49
C LEU A 130 -5.19 -18.36 20.80
N SER A 131 -4.08 -19.10 20.81
CA SER A 131 -3.25 -19.29 22.00
C SER A 131 -2.27 -18.15 22.29
N THR A 132 -2.06 -17.25 21.33
CA THR A 132 -1.11 -16.14 21.48
C THR A 132 -1.73 -14.96 22.22
N SER A 133 -0.98 -14.38 23.16
CA SER A 133 -1.41 -13.22 23.95
C SER A 133 -1.30 -11.89 23.21
N SER A 134 -0.56 -11.87 22.09
CA SER A 134 -0.36 -10.67 21.27
C SER A 134 -1.46 -10.56 20.21
N LEU A 135 -2.23 -9.47 20.25
CA LEU A 135 -3.24 -9.16 19.23
C LEU A 135 -2.63 -9.11 17.81
N VAL A 136 -1.38 -8.65 17.72
CA VAL A 136 -0.57 -8.62 16.50
C VAL A 136 -0.46 -10.02 15.90
N TYR A 137 -0.01 -10.95 16.74
CA TYR A 137 0.32 -12.30 16.31
C TYR A 137 -0.93 -13.13 16.05
N SER A 138 -1.98 -12.91 16.86
CA SER A 138 -3.28 -13.53 16.64
C SER A 138 -3.83 -13.13 15.27
N THR A 139 -3.79 -11.84 14.95
CA THR A 139 -4.26 -11.31 13.66
C THR A 139 -3.41 -11.81 12.49
N PHE A 140 -2.09 -11.83 12.63
CA PHE A 140 -1.19 -12.36 11.59
C PHE A 140 -1.47 -13.84 11.29
N LEU A 141 -1.57 -14.69 12.33
CA LEU A 141 -1.85 -16.12 12.16
C LEU A 141 -3.27 -16.37 11.62
N MET A 142 -4.24 -15.54 12.00
CA MET A 142 -5.58 -15.56 11.40
C MET A 142 -5.53 -15.24 9.91
N ASN A 143 -4.79 -14.20 9.49
CA ASN A 143 -4.61 -13.89 8.07
C ASN A 143 -3.88 -15.00 7.33
N LEU A 144 -2.84 -15.60 7.94
CA LEU A 144 -2.13 -16.75 7.39
C LEU A 144 -3.09 -17.93 7.14
N SER A 145 -4.00 -18.21 8.08
CA SER A 145 -5.00 -19.28 7.94
C SER A 145 -5.92 -19.08 6.73
N VAL A 146 -6.26 -17.83 6.41
CA VAL A 146 -7.03 -17.49 5.21
C VAL A 146 -6.14 -17.60 3.96
N GLY A 147 -4.87 -17.21 4.06
CA GLY A 147 -3.87 -17.33 3.00
C GLY A 147 -3.67 -18.78 2.52
N PHE A 148 -3.90 -19.79 3.37
CA PHE A 148 -3.88 -21.20 2.98
C PHE A 148 -4.86 -21.55 1.85
N ILE A 149 -5.85 -20.70 1.54
CA ILE A 149 -6.74 -20.91 0.39
C ILE A 149 -6.01 -21.02 -0.95
N VAL A 150 -4.80 -20.44 -1.07
CA VAL A 150 -3.92 -20.61 -2.24
C VAL A 150 -3.55 -22.09 -2.43
N VAL A 151 -3.32 -22.81 -1.33
CA VAL A 151 -3.02 -24.26 -1.34
C VAL A 151 -4.23 -25.07 -1.83
N PHE A 152 -5.45 -24.63 -1.51
CA PHE A 152 -6.68 -25.23 -2.04
C PHE A 152 -6.85 -24.98 -3.55
N LEU A 153 -6.61 -23.75 -4.02
CA LEU A 153 -6.64 -23.45 -5.46
C LEU A 153 -5.57 -24.25 -6.23
N TYR A 154 -4.37 -24.38 -5.66
CA TYR A 154 -3.31 -25.24 -6.18
C TYR A 154 -3.77 -26.71 -6.32
N ASP A 155 -4.42 -27.27 -5.29
CA ASP A 155 -4.93 -28.65 -5.31
C ASP A 155 -5.95 -28.88 -6.44
N LEU A 156 -6.86 -27.93 -6.66
CA LEU A 156 -7.84 -28.00 -7.76
C LEU A 156 -7.14 -27.94 -9.13
N PHE A 157 -6.18 -27.03 -9.30
CA PHE A 157 -5.40 -26.92 -10.54
C PHE A 157 -4.60 -28.19 -10.84
N LEU A 158 -3.87 -28.71 -9.85
CA LEU A 158 -3.12 -29.95 -9.98
C LEU A 158 -4.03 -31.13 -10.34
N THR A 159 -5.20 -31.22 -9.72
CA THR A 159 -6.18 -32.27 -10.00
C THR A 159 -6.67 -32.22 -11.44
N ALA A 160 -6.97 -31.03 -11.97
CA ALA A 160 -7.40 -30.88 -13.36
C ALA A 160 -6.31 -31.40 -14.34
N ILE A 161 -5.05 -31.08 -14.09
CA ILE A 161 -3.95 -31.53 -14.95
C ILE A 161 -3.74 -33.04 -14.83
N LEU A 162 -3.66 -33.58 -13.62
CA LEU A 162 -3.46 -35.02 -13.40
C LEU A 162 -4.64 -35.86 -13.89
N ALA A 163 -5.88 -35.37 -13.78
CA ALA A 163 -7.06 -36.02 -14.35
C ALA A 163 -6.97 -36.12 -15.89
N THR A 164 -6.50 -35.05 -16.53
CA THR A 164 -6.28 -35.04 -17.98
C THR A 164 -5.21 -36.07 -18.38
N LEU A 165 -4.04 -36.03 -17.73
CA LEU A 165 -2.92 -36.90 -18.06
C LEU A 165 -3.20 -38.38 -17.77
N SER A 166 -3.88 -38.68 -16.66
CA SER A 166 -4.21 -40.05 -16.27
C SER A 166 -5.16 -40.75 -17.25
N THR A 167 -5.95 -39.99 -18.00
CA THR A 167 -6.82 -40.52 -19.07
C THR A 167 -6.03 -41.26 -20.17
N PHE A 168 -4.78 -40.85 -20.40
CA PHE A 168 -3.89 -41.42 -21.41
C PHE A 168 -2.97 -42.54 -20.87
N SER A 169 -3.12 -42.95 -19.60
CA SER A 169 -2.29 -43.99 -18.95
C SER A 169 -0.78 -43.71 -18.94
N LEU A 170 -0.38 -42.43 -19.01
CA LEU A 170 1.02 -42.02 -19.05
C LEU A 170 1.57 -41.78 -17.64
N ASN A 171 1.94 -42.86 -16.94
CA ASN A 171 2.51 -42.78 -15.57
C ASN A 171 3.74 -41.88 -15.47
N LEU A 172 4.65 -41.95 -16.46
CA LEU A 172 5.85 -41.12 -16.48
C LEU A 172 5.49 -39.64 -16.62
N SER A 173 4.57 -39.32 -17.54
CA SER A 173 4.09 -37.95 -17.75
C SER A 173 3.35 -37.41 -16.53
N LEU A 174 2.56 -38.22 -15.82
CA LEU A 174 1.93 -37.83 -14.56
C LEU A 174 2.97 -37.38 -13.53
N GLY A 175 4.04 -38.16 -13.35
CA GLY A 175 5.14 -37.81 -12.44
C GLY A 175 5.88 -36.55 -12.87
N MET A 176 6.28 -36.47 -14.15
CA MET A 176 7.01 -35.32 -14.69
C MET A 176 6.22 -34.01 -14.57
N PHE A 177 4.94 -34.00 -14.97
CA PHE A 177 4.11 -32.80 -14.89
C PHE A 177 3.77 -32.45 -13.44
N GLY A 178 3.51 -33.42 -12.57
CA GLY A 178 3.27 -33.14 -11.15
C GLY A 178 4.48 -32.50 -10.47
N VAL A 179 5.69 -33.01 -10.72
CA VAL A 179 6.93 -32.41 -10.21
C VAL A 179 7.19 -31.03 -10.83
N LEU A 180 6.95 -30.86 -12.14
CA LEU A 180 7.11 -29.56 -12.80
C LEU A 180 6.17 -28.50 -12.21
N ILE A 181 4.89 -28.84 -12.00
CA ILE A 181 3.89 -27.94 -11.40
C ILE A 181 4.29 -27.60 -9.96
N PHE A 182 4.77 -28.58 -9.20
CA PHE A 182 5.32 -28.36 -7.86
C PHE A 182 6.51 -27.40 -7.88
N LEU A 183 7.51 -27.61 -8.76
CA LEU A 183 8.67 -26.74 -8.87
C LEU A 183 8.28 -25.32 -9.27
N LEU A 184 7.40 -25.14 -10.27
CA LEU A 184 6.94 -23.82 -10.69
C LEU A 184 6.19 -23.11 -9.54
N SER A 185 5.33 -23.83 -8.83
CA SER A 185 4.55 -23.28 -7.72
C SER A 185 5.42 -22.98 -6.48
N GLY A 186 6.48 -23.77 -6.28
CA GLY A 186 7.41 -23.60 -5.15
C GLY A 186 8.55 -22.61 -5.40
N ILE A 187 8.98 -22.42 -6.64
CA ILE A 187 10.02 -21.43 -7.00
C ILE A 187 9.46 -20.01 -6.97
N THR A 188 8.20 -19.82 -7.40
CA THR A 188 7.53 -18.52 -7.41
C THR A 188 7.65 -17.75 -6.08
N PRO A 189 7.39 -18.36 -4.91
CA PRO A 189 7.58 -17.68 -3.63
C PRO A 189 9.06 -17.53 -3.20
N LEU A 190 9.96 -18.40 -3.67
CA LEU A 190 11.37 -18.42 -3.28
C LEU A 190 12.22 -17.37 -3.99
N VAL A 191 12.00 -17.13 -5.28
CA VAL A 191 12.78 -16.19 -6.11
C VAL A 191 12.89 -14.78 -5.48
N PRO A 192 11.79 -14.13 -5.04
CA PRO A 192 11.89 -12.77 -4.49
C PRO A 192 12.63 -12.76 -3.14
N SER A 193 12.43 -13.79 -2.29
CA SER A 193 13.13 -13.89 -1.00
C SER A 193 14.61 -14.19 -1.15
N ILE A 194 14.98 -15.04 -2.11
CA ILE A 194 16.38 -15.27 -2.47
C ILE A 194 17.00 -13.99 -3.04
N GLY A 195 16.26 -13.26 -3.89
CA GLY A 195 16.64 -11.94 -4.38
C GLY A 195 16.95 -10.98 -3.23
N GLN A 196 16.06 -10.85 -2.25
CA GLN A 196 16.27 -10.01 -1.07
C GLN A 196 17.45 -10.46 -0.18
N MET A 197 17.73 -11.76 -0.10
CA MET A 197 18.86 -12.29 0.69
C MET A 197 20.22 -12.12 0.01
N ILE A 198 20.27 -12.28 -1.31
CA ILE A 198 21.49 -12.11 -2.11
C ILE A 198 21.79 -10.63 -2.30
N ASP A 199 20.74 -9.83 -2.50
CA ASP A 199 20.84 -8.39 -2.69
C ASP A 199 21.01 -7.69 -1.34
N LYS A 200 22.23 -7.78 -0.79
CA LYS A 200 22.67 -7.01 0.39
C LYS A 200 22.77 -5.50 0.13
N THR A 201 22.11 -4.99 -0.91
CA THR A 201 22.01 -3.56 -1.13
C THR A 201 21.14 -2.93 -0.05
N TRP A 202 21.41 -1.66 0.28
CA TRP A 202 20.73 -0.88 1.32
C TRP A 202 19.21 -0.70 1.06
N THR A 203 18.68 -1.22 -0.05
CA THR A 203 17.23 -1.39 -0.36
C THR A 203 16.50 -2.11 0.77
N SER A 204 17.15 -3.07 1.42
CA SER A 204 16.63 -3.82 2.56
C SER A 204 16.48 -3.03 3.87
N HIS A 205 17.08 -1.83 3.97
CA HIS A 205 17.02 -0.98 5.18
C HIS A 205 15.80 -0.05 5.22
N TYR A 206 15.08 0.11 4.11
CA TYR A 206 13.82 0.83 4.12
C TYR A 206 12.72 -0.14 4.51
N THR A 207 12.26 0.01 5.75
CA THR A 207 11.29 -0.88 6.40
C THR A 207 9.92 -0.87 5.72
N THR A 208 9.63 0.15 4.90
CA THR A 208 8.31 0.38 4.28
C THR A 208 8.42 0.96 2.86
N SER A 209 7.53 0.53 1.98
CA SER A 209 7.31 1.06 0.62
C SER A 209 6.82 2.51 0.61
N LYS A 210 6.12 2.95 1.67
CA LYS A 210 5.80 4.36 1.94
C LYS A 210 7.05 5.22 2.06
N LYS A 211 8.00 4.77 2.90
CA LYS A 211 9.25 5.49 3.14
C LYS A 211 10.07 5.57 1.85
N ALA A 212 10.15 4.46 1.10
CA ALA A 212 10.79 4.46 -0.21
C ALA A 212 10.16 5.50 -1.16
N TYR A 213 8.83 5.55 -1.30
CA TYR A 213 8.20 6.55 -2.17
C TYR A 213 8.43 7.99 -1.70
N ASN A 214 8.25 8.28 -0.40
CA ASN A 214 8.46 9.62 0.15
C ASN A 214 9.90 10.10 -0.06
N ASP A 215 10.87 9.19 0.11
CA ASP A 215 12.27 9.48 -0.14
C ASP A 215 12.51 9.72 -1.64
N TYR A 216 11.78 9.06 -2.54
CA TYR A 216 11.89 9.27 -3.99
C TYR A 216 11.41 10.64 -4.42
N GLU A 217 10.21 10.99 -3.97
CA GLU A 217 9.65 12.30 -4.26
C GLU A 217 10.59 13.38 -3.72
N SER A 218 11.04 13.23 -2.47
CA SER A 218 12.01 14.13 -1.86
C SER A 218 13.33 14.17 -2.61
N TYR A 219 13.78 13.05 -3.18
CA TYR A 219 15.01 13.00 -3.98
C TYR A 219 14.90 13.77 -5.29
N ILE A 220 13.85 13.56 -6.08
CA ILE A 220 13.66 14.30 -7.34
C ILE A 220 13.60 15.79 -7.06
N ILE A 221 12.89 16.18 -6.00
CA ILE A 221 12.80 17.57 -5.55
C ILE A 221 14.19 18.10 -5.17
N ALA A 222 14.93 17.37 -4.31
CA ALA A 222 16.25 17.75 -3.86
C ALA A 222 17.24 17.89 -5.02
N ASN A 223 17.23 16.94 -5.96
CA ASN A 223 18.09 16.96 -7.13
C ASN A 223 17.87 18.22 -7.96
N ASP A 224 16.61 18.59 -8.21
CA ASP A 224 16.31 19.73 -9.07
C ASP A 224 16.63 21.06 -8.40
N VAL A 225 16.35 21.17 -7.09
CA VAL A 225 16.72 22.35 -6.30
C VAL A 225 18.23 22.51 -6.22
N ARG A 226 18.98 21.43 -5.94
CA ARG A 226 20.45 21.46 -5.90
C ARG A 226 21.06 21.74 -7.27
N THR A 227 20.52 21.13 -8.33
CA THR A 227 20.95 21.39 -9.72
C THR A 227 20.76 22.87 -10.07
N LEU A 228 19.61 23.45 -9.68
CA LEU A 228 19.33 24.86 -9.93
C LEU A 228 20.26 25.78 -9.13
N ALA A 229 20.54 25.47 -7.86
CA ALA A 229 21.51 26.19 -7.02
C ALA A 229 22.93 26.10 -7.58
N ASN A 230 23.38 24.91 -8.00
CA ASN A 230 24.70 24.70 -8.60
C ASN A 230 24.85 25.42 -9.95
N LYS A 231 23.77 25.50 -10.74
CA LYS A 231 23.73 26.25 -12.00
C LYS A 231 23.81 27.77 -11.77
N ASN A 232 23.35 28.27 -10.62
CA ASN A 232 23.31 29.70 -10.29
C ASN A 232 23.91 29.97 -8.88
N PRO A 233 25.24 29.86 -8.69
CA PRO A 233 25.88 30.10 -7.40
C PRO A 233 25.63 31.53 -6.89
N GLY A 234 25.31 31.67 -5.61
CA GLY A 234 24.90 32.93 -4.97
C GLY A 234 23.52 33.44 -5.39
N GLY A 235 22.81 32.65 -6.22
CA GLY A 235 21.50 32.96 -6.77
C GLY A 235 20.35 32.89 -5.78
N PHE A 236 19.13 33.03 -6.28
CA PHE A 236 17.92 32.95 -5.49
C PHE A 236 17.82 31.65 -4.69
N THR A 237 18.04 30.51 -5.34
CA THR A 237 17.87 29.18 -4.76
C THR A 237 18.84 28.93 -3.61
N GLU A 238 20.10 29.31 -3.80
CA GLU A 238 21.13 29.17 -2.76
C GLU A 238 20.84 30.08 -1.55
N LYS A 239 20.39 31.33 -1.78
CA LYS A 239 19.96 32.23 -0.70
C LYS A 239 18.80 31.67 0.11
N MET A 240 17.82 31.04 -0.55
CA MET A 240 16.72 30.36 0.13
C MET A 240 17.22 29.17 0.95
N LEU A 241 18.11 28.33 0.39
CA LEU A 241 18.71 27.21 1.13
C LEU A 241 19.49 27.68 2.37
N ASN A 242 20.32 28.70 2.20
CA ASN A 242 21.14 29.27 3.28
C ASN A 242 20.31 29.99 4.36
N SER A 243 19.11 30.46 4.00
CA SER A 243 18.17 31.08 4.94
C SER A 243 17.37 30.05 5.74
N TYR A 244 17.27 28.78 5.31
CA TYR A 244 16.46 27.76 5.96
C TYR A 244 16.81 27.50 7.44
N PRO A 245 18.09 27.47 7.87
CA PRO A 245 18.44 27.29 9.29
C PRO A 245 17.81 28.34 10.22
N SER A 246 17.51 29.55 9.71
CA SER A 246 16.86 30.59 10.51
C SER A 246 15.42 30.26 10.91
N LEU A 247 14.77 29.26 10.28
CA LEU A 247 13.47 28.76 10.72
C LEU A 247 13.52 28.14 12.11
N LYS A 248 14.68 27.64 12.54
CA LYS A 248 14.86 27.09 13.89
C LYS A 248 14.53 28.15 14.94
N ASP A 249 13.72 27.79 15.93
CA ASP A 249 13.28 28.67 17.02
C ASP A 249 12.59 29.97 16.56
N SER A 250 12.07 30.01 15.32
CA SER A 250 11.47 31.21 14.69
C SER A 250 10.13 31.60 15.29
N ILE A 251 9.37 30.60 15.73
CA ILE A 251 8.04 30.78 16.32
C ILE A 251 8.10 30.36 17.77
N SER A 252 7.48 31.15 18.63
CA SER A 252 7.40 30.91 20.06
C SER A 252 5.96 31.03 20.52
N TRP A 253 5.63 30.34 21.61
CA TRP A 253 4.29 30.34 22.18
C TRP A 253 4.32 30.67 23.67
N ARG A 254 3.18 31.14 24.19
CA ARG A 254 2.93 31.28 25.63
C ARG A 254 1.54 30.77 25.98
N LYS A 255 1.34 30.32 27.22
CA LYS A 255 0.05 29.87 27.75
C LYS A 255 -0.68 31.03 28.44
N ASN A 256 -2.02 31.05 28.39
CA ASN A 256 -2.89 32.02 29.10
C ASN A 256 -2.54 33.49 28.84
N TYR A 257 -2.74 33.98 27.61
CA TYR A 257 -2.57 35.41 27.33
C TYR A 257 -3.65 36.27 28.02
N ASN A 258 -3.38 36.70 29.25
CA ASN A 258 -4.20 37.67 30.01
C ASN A 258 -3.52 39.06 30.14
N GLY A 259 -2.48 39.33 29.34
CA GLY A 259 -1.78 40.63 29.34
C GLY A 259 -0.82 40.87 30.53
N THR A 260 -0.65 39.92 31.45
CA THR A 260 0.30 40.04 32.57
C THR A 260 1.72 39.67 32.17
N ALA A 261 2.69 40.50 32.58
CA ALA A 261 4.09 40.51 32.11
C ALA A 261 4.99 39.34 32.59
N SER A 262 4.45 38.33 33.29
CA SER A 262 5.25 37.26 33.92
C SER A 262 5.47 36.00 33.06
N ASP A 263 4.72 35.82 31.98
CA ASP A 263 4.78 34.57 31.20
C ASP A 263 5.76 34.69 30.03
N LYS A 264 6.82 33.86 30.07
CA LYS A 264 7.88 33.82 29.06
C LYS A 264 7.44 33.05 27.83
N TYR A 265 7.78 33.57 26.65
CA TYR A 265 7.65 32.85 25.39
C TYR A 265 8.62 31.67 25.35
N VAL A 266 8.11 30.50 24.95
CA VAL A 266 8.89 29.27 24.76
C VAL A 266 9.00 29.00 23.26
N PRO A 267 10.21 28.88 22.70
CA PRO A 267 10.39 28.50 21.30
C PRO A 267 9.75 27.15 20.98
N LEU A 268 9.17 27.03 19.79
CA LEU A 268 8.69 25.76 19.27
C LEU A 268 9.86 24.87 18.83
N THR A 269 9.64 23.56 18.87
CA THR A 269 10.59 22.60 18.32
C THR A 269 10.66 22.71 16.79
N GLU A 270 11.77 22.28 16.19
CA GLU A 270 11.94 22.27 14.73
C GLU A 270 10.83 21.48 14.02
N LYS A 271 10.36 20.38 14.62
CA LYS A 271 9.23 19.59 14.10
C LYS A 271 7.95 20.43 14.05
N GLU A 272 7.61 21.13 15.13
CA GLU A 272 6.41 21.97 15.18
C GLU A 272 6.47 23.15 14.19
N ILE A 273 7.65 23.74 13.99
CA ILE A 273 7.84 24.81 13.00
C ILE A 273 7.72 24.25 11.58
N TYR A 274 8.25 23.06 11.32
CA TYR A 274 8.07 22.38 10.05
C TYR A 274 6.60 22.06 9.79
N ASP A 275 5.85 21.59 10.80
CA ASP A 275 4.40 21.33 10.71
C ASP A 275 3.63 22.60 10.29
N ILE A 276 3.98 23.76 10.86
CA ILE A 276 3.46 25.08 10.47
C ILE A 276 3.86 25.45 9.03
N GLY A 277 5.12 25.17 8.67
CA GLY A 277 5.69 25.38 7.34
C GLY A 277 4.95 24.63 6.24
N ILE A 278 4.74 23.33 6.43
CA ILE A 278 4.00 22.53 5.46
C ILE A 278 2.49 22.77 5.51
N SER A 279 1.97 23.39 6.57
CA SER A 279 0.60 23.91 6.61
C SER A 279 0.47 25.26 5.89
N GLY A 280 1.57 25.85 5.41
CA GLY A 280 1.59 27.07 4.60
C GLY A 280 1.26 28.35 5.37
N LEU A 281 1.64 28.40 6.66
CA LEU A 281 1.28 29.51 7.56
C LEU A 281 2.48 30.34 8.04
N LEU A 282 3.66 30.15 7.46
CA LEU A 282 4.90 30.74 7.96
C LEU A 282 4.93 32.27 7.93
N THR A 283 4.01 32.93 7.24
CA THR A 283 3.88 34.41 7.12
C THR A 283 2.85 35.03 8.06
N GLU A 284 2.22 34.23 8.93
CA GLU A 284 1.03 34.67 9.69
C GLU A 284 1.33 35.03 11.16
N PHE A 285 2.60 35.00 11.59
CA PHE A 285 2.96 35.15 13.01
C PHE A 285 3.50 36.54 13.39
N THR A 286 3.36 37.55 12.52
CA THR A 286 3.81 38.93 12.78
C THR A 286 3.03 39.56 13.93
N ASP A 287 1.70 39.55 13.83
CA ASP A 287 0.78 40.10 14.84
C ASP A 287 0.34 39.05 15.87
N GLY A 288 0.74 37.79 15.63
CA GLY A 288 0.48 36.63 16.45
C GLY A 288 -0.85 35.93 16.14
N ILE A 289 -0.92 34.65 16.51
CA ILE A 289 -2.10 33.80 16.34
C ILE A 289 -2.50 33.26 17.70
N ASP A 290 -3.71 33.58 18.13
CA ASP A 290 -4.36 32.93 19.27
C ASP A 290 -5.02 31.64 18.80
N ARG A 291 -4.59 30.52 19.37
CA ARG A 291 -5.04 29.19 18.99
C ARG A 291 -5.45 28.40 20.21
N ASP A 292 -6.57 27.69 20.09
CA ASP A 292 -7.23 26.84 21.07
C ASP A 292 -7.98 27.51 22.24
N ASN A 293 -8.96 26.79 22.80
CA ASN A 293 -9.68 27.16 24.04
C ASN A 293 -8.78 27.12 25.30
N LYS A 294 -7.46 26.89 25.14
CA LYS A 294 -6.46 26.84 26.21
C LYS A 294 -5.58 28.12 26.22
N GLY A 295 -5.87 29.11 25.37
CA GLY A 295 -5.30 30.45 25.42
C GLY A 295 -3.84 30.52 25.02
N ARG A 296 -3.40 29.72 24.04
CA ARG A 296 -2.03 29.78 23.52
C ARG A 296 -1.89 30.86 22.46
N HIS A 297 -0.97 31.79 22.68
CA HIS A 297 -0.62 32.85 21.72
C HIS A 297 0.73 32.54 21.09
N TYR A 298 0.75 32.46 19.76
CA TYR A 298 1.92 32.15 18.95
C TYR A 298 2.40 33.41 18.24
N LYS A 299 3.69 33.70 18.24
CA LYS A 299 4.26 34.80 17.46
C LYS A 299 5.69 34.49 17.04
N TYR A 300 6.23 35.26 16.09
CA TYR A 300 7.67 35.22 15.86
C TYR A 300 8.44 35.62 17.11
N ASN A 301 9.51 34.88 17.37
CA ASN A 301 10.45 35.24 18.42
C ASN A 301 11.10 36.60 18.08
N ASP A 302 11.10 37.54 19.02
CA ASP A 302 11.58 38.91 18.81
C ASP A 302 13.09 38.99 18.58
N ASN A 303 13.83 37.97 19.01
CA ASN A 303 15.28 37.86 18.88
C ASN A 303 15.75 36.95 17.74
N ASN A 304 14.88 36.55 16.79
CA ASN A 304 15.25 35.60 15.74
C ASN A 304 15.60 36.28 14.39
N GLU A 305 16.71 35.83 13.79
CA GLU A 305 17.16 36.14 12.44
C GLU A 305 16.11 35.86 11.35
N PHE A 306 15.16 34.96 11.61
CA PHE A 306 14.09 34.60 10.67
C PHE A 306 13.30 35.80 10.15
N LYS A 307 13.01 36.80 11.02
CA LYS A 307 12.27 38.01 10.63
C LYS A 307 12.96 38.77 9.48
N ASN A 308 14.27 38.61 9.35
CA ASN A 308 15.10 39.23 8.34
C ASN A 308 15.58 38.26 7.24
N SER A 309 15.18 36.98 7.31
CA SER A 309 15.59 35.94 6.37
C SER A 309 15.05 36.16 4.96
N ASP A 310 15.78 35.68 3.96
CA ASP A 310 15.35 35.79 2.57
C ASP A 310 14.11 34.91 2.29
N ILE A 311 13.96 33.79 3.00
CA ILE A 311 12.76 32.95 2.95
C ILE A 311 11.54 33.77 3.37
N LEU A 312 11.55 34.38 4.56
CA LEU A 312 10.35 35.07 5.05
C LEU A 312 9.99 36.28 4.17
N LYS A 313 10.99 37.03 3.71
CA LYS A 313 10.80 38.13 2.76
C LYS A 313 10.13 37.64 1.48
N HIS A 314 10.68 36.60 0.86
CA HIS A 314 10.13 36.03 -0.37
C HIS A 314 8.70 35.50 -0.17
N LEU A 315 8.43 34.79 0.93
CA LEU A 315 7.08 34.28 1.20
C LEU A 315 6.06 35.41 1.46
N ASN A 316 6.49 36.51 2.10
CA ASN A 316 5.65 37.70 2.28
C ASN A 316 5.39 38.42 0.94
N ASP A 317 6.40 38.52 0.06
CA ASP A 317 6.25 39.08 -1.28
C ASP A 317 5.22 38.28 -2.08
N VAL A 318 5.32 36.95 -2.05
CA VAL A 318 4.35 36.04 -2.69
C VAL A 318 2.95 36.21 -2.10
N LYS A 319 2.83 36.31 -0.76
CA LYS A 319 1.55 36.58 -0.09
C LYS A 319 0.94 37.92 -0.55
N GLY A 320 1.75 38.94 -0.76
CA GLY A 320 1.32 40.29 -1.16
C GLY A 320 0.78 40.42 -2.59
N ILE A 321 0.95 39.41 -3.45
CA ILE A 321 0.47 39.43 -4.86
C ILE A 321 -1.06 39.51 -4.99
N PHE A 322 -1.78 39.05 -3.96
CA PHE A 322 -3.23 39.13 -3.87
C PHE A 322 -3.67 39.90 -2.63
N PRO A 323 -4.83 40.58 -2.69
CA PRO A 323 -5.43 41.17 -1.50
C PRO A 323 -5.74 40.09 -0.45
N GLN A 324 -5.70 40.50 0.83
CA GLN A 324 -5.94 39.62 1.96
C GLN A 324 -7.28 38.90 1.84
N GLN A 325 -7.27 37.61 2.19
CA GLN A 325 -8.48 36.79 2.26
C GLN A 325 -8.66 36.30 3.69
N VAL A 326 -9.51 37.00 4.45
CA VAL A 326 -9.73 36.71 5.86
C VAL A 326 -10.80 35.61 5.98
N TYR A 327 -10.49 34.54 6.73
CA TYR A 327 -11.52 33.61 7.17
C TYR A 327 -12.52 34.37 8.05
N ASN A 328 -13.82 34.15 7.86
CA ASN A 328 -14.85 34.79 8.66
C ASN A 328 -15.81 33.71 9.16
N SER A 329 -15.75 33.40 10.46
CA SER A 329 -16.60 32.36 11.06
C SER A 329 -18.09 32.69 11.02
N SER A 330 -18.42 33.97 10.84
CA SER A 330 -19.80 34.47 10.74
C SER A 330 -20.34 34.51 9.31
N ASN A 331 -19.51 34.25 8.28
CA ASN A 331 -19.90 34.30 6.88
C ASN A 331 -19.60 32.97 6.16
N TYR A 332 -20.67 32.31 5.73
CA TYR A 332 -20.66 31.07 4.95
C TYR A 332 -19.73 31.09 3.73
N TYR A 333 -19.56 32.25 3.07
CA TYR A 333 -18.66 32.38 1.92
C TYR A 333 -17.17 32.27 2.30
N GLY A 334 -16.80 32.77 3.48
CA GLY A 334 -15.44 32.72 4.00
C GLY A 334 -15.04 31.27 4.31
N GLU A 335 -15.87 30.59 5.09
CA GLU A 335 -15.73 29.17 5.42
C GLU A 335 -15.61 28.31 4.15
N LYS A 336 -16.56 28.42 3.21
CA LYS A 336 -16.54 27.67 1.95
C LYS A 336 -15.34 27.91 1.05
N THR A 337 -14.66 29.05 1.16
CA THR A 337 -13.47 29.28 0.32
C THR A 337 -12.25 28.56 0.89
N TRP A 338 -12.19 28.47 2.21
CA TRP A 338 -11.17 27.77 2.97
C TRP A 338 -11.34 26.24 2.91
N GLU A 339 -12.57 25.74 2.86
CA GLU A 339 -12.88 24.33 2.55
C GLU A 339 -12.35 23.89 1.17
N LYS A 340 -12.18 24.82 0.24
CA LYS A 340 -11.62 24.57 -1.10
C LYS A 340 -10.09 24.62 -1.14
N SER A 341 -9.42 24.68 0.01
CA SER A 341 -7.97 24.55 0.13
C SER A 341 -7.54 23.08 0.28
N PHE A 342 -6.28 22.74 0.00
CA PHE A 342 -5.75 21.37 0.25
C PHE A 342 -5.63 21.00 1.73
N TYR A 343 -5.82 21.97 2.63
CA TYR A 343 -5.39 21.90 4.01
C TYR A 343 -6.61 21.95 4.95
N HIS A 344 -7.52 21.02 4.68
CA HIS A 344 -8.68 20.77 5.50
C HIS A 344 -8.72 19.28 5.88
N THR A 345 -9.10 18.99 7.12
CA THR A 345 -9.35 17.63 7.60
C THR A 345 -10.85 17.38 7.50
N ILE A 346 -11.25 16.39 6.69
CA ILE A 346 -12.62 15.85 6.70
C ILE A 346 -12.57 14.48 7.36
N THR A 347 -13.52 14.17 8.25
CA THR A 347 -13.77 12.77 8.61
C THR A 347 -14.62 12.16 7.49
N PRO A 348 -14.08 11.25 6.65
CA PRO A 348 -14.84 10.73 5.52
C PRO A 348 -16.08 10.00 6.01
N SER A 349 -17.26 10.50 5.65
CA SER A 349 -18.54 9.91 6.05
C SER A 349 -19.13 8.96 5.00
N ARG A 350 -18.59 8.97 3.77
CA ARG A 350 -19.11 8.20 2.62
C ARG A 350 -17.99 7.81 1.64
N PRO A 351 -18.11 6.67 0.94
CA PRO A 351 -17.25 6.33 -0.20
C PRO A 351 -17.45 7.31 -1.37
N ASN A 352 -16.43 7.47 -2.22
CA ASN A 352 -16.44 8.35 -3.40
C ASN A 352 -16.63 9.85 -3.14
N LEU A 353 -15.87 10.42 -2.18
CA LEU A 353 -15.92 11.85 -1.90
C LEU A 353 -15.34 12.67 -3.07
N LYS A 354 -16.04 13.75 -3.40
CA LYS A 354 -15.60 14.75 -4.37
C LYS A 354 -15.18 16.02 -3.64
N PHE A 355 -14.02 16.54 -4.01
CA PHE A 355 -13.44 17.74 -3.46
C PHE A 355 -13.36 18.81 -4.54
N ASP A 356 -13.94 19.97 -4.25
CA ASP A 356 -13.80 21.16 -5.07
C ASP A 356 -12.58 21.93 -4.56
N PHE A 357 -11.52 22.04 -5.35
CA PHE A 357 -10.33 22.82 -4.99
C PHE A 357 -10.28 24.13 -5.76
N ALA A 358 -9.90 25.21 -5.09
CA ALA A 358 -9.93 26.56 -5.63
C ALA A 358 -8.69 26.94 -6.46
N PHE A 359 -8.13 26.04 -7.27
CA PHE A 359 -6.92 26.28 -8.08
C PHE A 359 -7.05 27.45 -9.05
N ASP A 360 -8.15 27.48 -9.79
CA ASP A 360 -8.45 28.48 -10.83
C ASP A 360 -9.26 29.67 -10.32
N SER A 361 -9.56 29.69 -9.02
CA SER A 361 -10.23 30.83 -8.41
C SER A 361 -9.34 32.08 -8.50
N LYS A 362 -9.94 33.27 -8.41
CA LYS A 362 -9.22 34.55 -8.44
C LYS A 362 -8.00 34.60 -7.49
N TYR A 363 -8.07 33.88 -6.37
CA TYR A 363 -7.03 33.79 -5.33
C TYR A 363 -6.41 32.39 -5.20
N GLY A 364 -6.55 31.57 -6.24
CA GLY A 364 -6.06 30.20 -6.33
C GLY A 364 -4.61 30.10 -6.80
N PHE A 365 -4.04 28.89 -6.68
CA PHE A 365 -2.64 28.62 -7.02
C PHE A 365 -2.30 28.92 -8.49
N ASN A 366 -3.17 28.59 -9.46
CA ASN A 366 -2.86 28.78 -10.87
C ASN A 366 -2.75 30.27 -11.22
N ASN A 367 -3.65 31.09 -10.67
CA ASN A 367 -3.60 32.54 -10.84
C ASN A 367 -2.38 33.15 -10.11
N LEU A 368 -1.98 32.60 -8.96
CA LEU A 368 -0.74 33.00 -8.29
C LEU A 368 0.48 32.70 -9.16
N TYR A 369 0.58 31.47 -9.63
CA TYR A 369 1.68 31.01 -10.48
C TYR A 369 1.78 31.84 -11.77
N LYS A 370 0.65 32.19 -12.38
CA LYS A 370 0.61 33.10 -13.53
C LYS A 370 1.21 34.46 -13.19
N LYS A 371 0.72 35.13 -12.14
CA LYS A 371 1.23 36.44 -11.72
C LYS A 371 2.70 36.42 -11.32
N LEU A 372 3.15 35.34 -10.70
CA LEU A 372 4.56 35.13 -10.37
C LEU A 372 5.41 35.08 -11.65
N ASN A 373 4.96 34.38 -12.69
CA ASN A 373 5.72 34.27 -13.94
C ASN A 373 5.64 35.51 -14.85
N GLU A 374 4.49 36.21 -14.88
CA GLU A 374 4.29 37.40 -15.70
C GLU A 374 5.21 38.56 -15.29
N ASN A 375 5.45 38.71 -13.98
CA ASN A 375 6.24 39.81 -13.43
C ASN A 375 7.71 39.46 -13.21
N GLU A 376 8.08 38.18 -13.34
CA GLU A 376 9.43 37.73 -13.03
C GLU A 376 10.35 37.87 -14.24
N GLN A 377 11.49 38.53 -14.05
CA GLN A 377 12.55 38.64 -15.06
C GLN A 377 13.69 37.66 -14.79
N ASP A 378 13.82 37.21 -13.54
CA ASP A 378 14.84 36.25 -13.13
C ASP A 378 14.49 34.83 -13.61
N GLN A 379 15.35 34.30 -14.50
CA GLN A 379 15.19 32.97 -15.07
C GLN A 379 15.34 31.87 -14.01
N GLU A 380 16.18 32.06 -13.01
CA GLU A 380 16.36 31.10 -11.91
C GLU A 380 15.06 30.99 -11.11
N LYS A 381 14.44 32.12 -10.75
CA LYS A 381 13.16 32.13 -10.04
C LYS A 381 12.04 31.47 -10.86
N LYS A 382 11.99 31.68 -12.18
CA LYS A 382 11.05 30.97 -13.07
C LYS A 382 11.26 29.47 -13.05
N GLU A 383 12.51 29.00 -13.11
CA GLU A 383 12.84 27.58 -13.00
C GLU A 383 12.46 27.03 -11.62
N PHE A 384 12.69 27.78 -10.54
CA PHE A 384 12.26 27.41 -9.19
C PHE A 384 10.73 27.35 -9.07
N TYR A 385 9.99 28.32 -9.63
CA TYR A 385 8.52 28.28 -9.62
C TYR A 385 7.99 27.04 -10.36
N LYS A 386 8.63 26.59 -11.43
CA LYS A 386 8.26 25.32 -12.10
C LYS A 386 8.45 24.10 -11.18
N ILE A 387 9.47 24.10 -10.32
CA ILE A 387 9.64 23.06 -9.30
C ILE A 387 8.46 23.10 -8.33
N ILE A 388 8.05 24.28 -7.86
CA ILE A 388 6.88 24.47 -6.98
C ILE A 388 5.59 23.98 -7.64
N ASP A 389 5.35 24.38 -8.89
CA ASP A 389 4.21 23.95 -9.70
C ASP A 389 4.15 22.42 -9.82
N ARG A 390 5.28 21.78 -10.09
CA ARG A 390 5.37 20.31 -10.13
C ARG A 390 5.11 19.66 -8.76
N ILE A 391 5.65 20.21 -7.67
CA ILE A 391 5.42 19.69 -6.31
C ILE A 391 3.94 19.74 -5.97
N ILE A 392 3.27 20.86 -6.27
CA ILE A 392 1.83 21.03 -6.06
C ILE A 392 1.07 19.99 -6.89
N LYS A 393 1.36 19.86 -8.19
CA LYS A 393 0.74 18.84 -9.06
C LYS A 393 0.89 17.42 -8.54
N ASN A 394 2.10 17.04 -8.14
CA ASN A 394 2.38 15.70 -7.62
C ASN A 394 1.67 15.46 -6.29
N SER A 395 1.57 16.49 -5.44
CA SER A 395 0.85 16.42 -4.16
C SER A 395 -0.66 16.13 -4.34
N PHE A 396 -1.27 16.36 -5.52
CA PHE A 396 -2.65 15.93 -5.81
C PHE A 396 -2.83 14.47 -6.07
N VAL A 397 -1.91 13.88 -6.81
CA VAL A 397 -1.90 12.43 -7.07
C VAL A 397 -1.72 11.68 -5.74
N ILE A 398 -1.14 12.35 -4.75
CA ILE A 398 -0.81 11.85 -3.42
C ILE A 398 -1.89 12.20 -2.38
N PHE A 399 -2.96 12.93 -2.74
CA PHE A 399 -3.96 13.40 -1.78
C PHE A 399 -4.72 12.26 -1.10
N ASN A 400 -4.24 11.89 0.09
CA ASN A 400 -4.96 11.08 1.05
C ASN A 400 -5.55 12.02 2.09
N GLY A 401 -6.84 12.36 1.95
CA GLY A 401 -7.56 13.26 2.85
C GLY A 401 -7.53 12.86 4.33
N ASP A 402 -7.09 11.64 4.65
CA ASP A 402 -6.88 11.22 6.03
C ASP A 402 -5.48 11.53 6.55
N HIS A 403 -4.41 11.31 5.79
CA HIS A 403 -3.04 11.31 6.33
C HIS A 403 -1.99 11.61 5.27
N MET A 404 -1.70 12.88 5.04
CA MET A 404 -0.52 13.27 4.29
C MET A 404 0.59 13.77 5.22
N PHE A 405 1.73 13.08 5.14
CA PHE A 405 3.08 13.51 5.53
C PHE A 405 3.51 13.64 6.99
N LEU A 406 2.68 13.49 8.01
CA LEU A 406 3.14 13.63 9.40
C LEU A 406 2.46 12.69 10.39
N ASP A 407 3.18 12.41 11.48
CA ASP A 407 2.65 11.92 12.77
C ASP A 407 1.34 12.66 13.06
N SER A 408 0.22 11.96 12.92
CA SER A 408 -1.15 12.50 12.76
C SER A 408 -1.65 13.38 13.91
N ARG A 409 -0.85 13.54 14.96
CA ARG A 409 -1.20 14.30 16.17
C ARG A 409 -1.09 15.82 15.99
N ASN A 410 -0.25 16.31 15.07
CA ASN A 410 -0.02 17.75 14.87
C ASN A 410 -0.57 18.31 13.54
N TRP A 411 -1.05 17.45 12.63
CA TRP A 411 -1.60 17.90 11.34
C TRP A 411 -2.98 18.56 11.51
N ASP A 412 -3.86 17.97 12.32
CA ASP A 412 -5.18 18.53 12.66
C ASP A 412 -5.08 19.91 13.32
N ASP A 413 -3.91 20.21 13.86
CA ASP A 413 -3.68 21.40 14.62
C ASP A 413 -3.70 22.64 13.70
N TRP A 414 -2.94 22.64 12.61
CA TRP A 414 -2.77 23.82 11.75
C TRP A 414 -3.65 23.81 10.49
N ASN A 415 -4.70 22.98 10.49
CA ASN A 415 -5.62 22.81 9.38
C ASN A 415 -7.07 23.16 9.75
N ILE A 416 -7.89 23.39 8.73
CA ILE A 416 -9.33 23.59 8.92
C ILE A 416 -9.98 22.27 9.27
N ILE A 417 -10.76 22.24 10.34
CA ILE A 417 -11.48 21.05 10.75
C ILE A 417 -12.90 21.12 10.18
N ILE A 418 -13.28 20.13 9.37
CA ILE A 418 -14.62 19.98 8.81
C ILE A 418 -15.21 18.66 9.33
N ASN A 419 -16.32 18.76 10.07
CA ASN A 419 -17.18 17.65 10.48
C ASN A 419 -16.48 16.56 11.33
N LYS A 420 -16.10 16.89 12.58
CA LYS A 420 -15.57 15.95 13.59
C LYS A 420 -16.58 15.77 14.72
N ASN A 421 -17.48 14.78 14.57
CA ASN A 421 -18.38 14.25 15.59
C ASN A 421 -19.02 15.31 16.51
N GLY A 422 -20.01 16.05 16.00
CA GLY A 422 -21.07 16.67 16.79
C GLY A 422 -20.61 17.53 17.98
N SER A 423 -19.90 18.64 17.75
CA SER A 423 -19.90 19.83 18.62
C SER A 423 -19.07 20.99 18.01
N ASN A 424 -19.62 22.22 18.07
CA ASN A 424 -19.07 23.54 17.66
C ASN A 424 -17.70 23.54 16.94
N GLU A 425 -17.70 23.22 15.65
CA GLU A 425 -16.52 23.29 14.79
C GLU A 425 -16.11 24.73 14.46
N GLN A 426 -17.08 25.65 14.41
CA GLN A 426 -16.85 27.07 14.20
C GLN A 426 -15.90 27.65 15.26
N ASP A 427 -16.04 27.25 16.53
CA ASP A 427 -15.16 27.71 17.61
C ASP A 427 -13.71 27.20 17.45
N LYS A 428 -13.52 26.01 16.88
CA LYS A 428 -12.19 25.43 16.64
C LYS A 428 -11.45 26.08 15.48
N ASN A 429 -12.17 26.67 14.53
CA ASN A 429 -11.60 27.34 13.36
C ASN A 429 -11.45 28.87 13.54
N LYS A 430 -11.92 29.46 14.66
CA LYS A 430 -11.84 30.92 14.93
C LYS A 430 -10.44 31.52 14.81
N TRP A 431 -9.39 30.76 15.13
CA TRP A 431 -8.01 31.23 15.00
C TRP A 431 -7.64 31.64 13.55
N LEU A 432 -8.35 31.11 12.55
CA LEU A 432 -8.15 31.50 11.14
C LEU A 432 -8.60 32.94 10.85
N GLU A 433 -9.39 33.58 11.71
CA GLU A 433 -9.74 35.01 11.55
C GLU A 433 -8.50 35.91 11.65
N ASN A 434 -7.43 35.44 12.32
CA ASN A 434 -6.13 36.11 12.38
C ASN A 434 -5.23 35.77 11.19
N VAL A 435 -5.69 34.91 10.28
CA VAL A 435 -4.94 34.45 9.11
C VAL A 435 -5.42 35.19 7.86
N THR A 436 -4.48 35.78 7.13
CA THR A 436 -4.76 36.69 6.01
C THR A 436 -4.25 36.17 4.66
N ILE A 437 -3.53 35.05 4.67
CA ILE A 437 -3.00 34.40 3.46
C ILE A 437 -4.11 33.86 2.56
N THR A 438 -3.92 34.00 1.25
CA THR A 438 -4.83 33.40 0.25
C THR A 438 -4.60 31.90 0.10
N VAL A 439 -5.61 31.19 -0.41
CA VAL A 439 -5.53 29.75 -0.67
C VAL A 439 -4.35 29.40 -1.59
N GLY A 440 -4.14 30.17 -2.67
CA GLY A 440 -3.01 29.97 -3.58
C GLY A 440 -1.64 30.21 -2.93
N ALA A 441 -1.50 31.26 -2.11
CA ALA A 441 -0.23 31.57 -1.44
C ALA A 441 0.12 30.53 -0.36
N ARG A 442 -0.89 30.02 0.35
CA ARG A 442 -0.73 28.92 1.32
C ARG A 442 -0.18 27.66 0.66
N MET A 443 -0.76 27.26 -0.48
CA MET A 443 -0.29 26.13 -1.28
C MET A 443 1.17 26.34 -1.72
N TYR A 444 1.48 27.53 -2.24
CA TYR A 444 2.85 27.88 -2.61
C TYR A 444 3.83 27.71 -1.44
N GLN A 445 3.52 28.25 -0.26
CA GLN A 445 4.40 28.16 0.92
C GLN A 445 4.72 26.72 1.31
N THR A 446 3.72 25.84 1.32
CA THR A 446 3.94 24.42 1.62
C THR A 446 4.90 23.78 0.63
N ALA A 447 4.65 23.95 -0.67
CA ALA A 447 5.53 23.36 -1.69
C ALA A 447 6.93 23.98 -1.66
N PHE A 448 7.04 25.26 -1.32
CA PHE A 448 8.31 25.95 -1.12
C PHE A 448 9.11 25.34 0.03
N ILE A 449 8.50 25.17 1.19
CA ILE A 449 9.16 24.55 2.35
C ILE A 449 9.52 23.10 2.07
N LYS A 450 8.65 22.34 1.40
CA LYS A 450 8.96 20.98 0.95
C LYS A 450 10.18 20.97 0.03
N ALA A 451 10.25 21.89 -0.94
CA ALA A 451 11.37 21.99 -1.87
C ALA A 451 12.71 22.21 -1.17
N ILE A 452 12.77 23.22 -0.30
CA ILE A 452 13.99 23.60 0.43
C ILE A 452 14.37 22.52 1.45
N ASN A 453 13.40 21.99 2.22
CA ASN A 453 13.64 20.95 3.22
C ASN A 453 14.18 19.66 2.59
N SER A 454 13.62 19.21 1.47
CA SER A 454 14.11 18.03 0.76
C SER A 454 15.57 18.20 0.30
N ALA A 455 15.94 19.39 -0.18
CA ALA A 455 17.30 19.68 -0.60
C ALA A 455 18.32 19.75 0.55
N ILE A 456 17.89 20.02 1.78
CA ILE A 456 18.77 20.13 2.96
C ILE A 456 18.86 18.81 3.71
N ASN A 457 17.71 18.19 3.97
CA ASN A 457 17.59 17.07 4.91
C ASN A 457 17.58 15.69 4.25
N LEU A 458 17.50 15.60 2.91
CA LEU A 458 17.72 14.33 2.22
C LEU A 458 19.22 14.18 1.89
N PRO A 459 20.00 13.35 2.59
CA PRO A 459 21.36 13.06 2.15
C PRO A 459 21.31 12.43 0.75
N TYR A 460 22.30 12.73 -0.11
CA TYR A 460 22.60 11.82 -1.20
C TYR A 460 22.80 10.44 -0.54
N PRO A 461 22.11 9.36 -0.96
CA PRO A 461 22.44 8.04 -0.48
C PRO A 461 23.81 7.71 -1.07
N VAL A 462 24.81 8.01 -0.27
CA VAL A 462 26.16 7.50 -0.41
C VAL A 462 26.13 6.05 0.04
N ASN A 463 26.70 5.15 -0.76
CA ASN A 463 26.89 3.77 -0.34
C ASN A 463 27.89 3.71 0.86
N GLN A 464 28.12 2.52 1.43
CA GLN A 464 29.11 2.30 2.51
C GLN A 464 30.54 2.79 2.17
N ASN A 465 30.82 3.07 0.90
CA ASN A 465 32.10 3.54 0.40
C ASN A 465 32.07 5.02 -0.03
N ASN A 466 31.07 5.81 0.41
CA ASN A 466 30.89 7.22 0.06
C ASN A 466 30.72 7.50 -1.45
N VAL A 467 30.22 6.54 -2.21
CA VAL A 467 29.88 6.76 -3.63
C VAL A 467 28.40 7.12 -3.73
N GLU A 468 28.13 8.29 -4.34
CA GLU A 468 26.77 8.75 -4.65
C GLU A 468 26.05 7.70 -5.52
N GLN A 469 24.82 7.35 -5.14
CA GLN A 469 23.96 6.48 -5.94
C GLN A 469 22.96 7.29 -6.77
N ASP A 470 22.66 6.79 -7.97
CA ASP A 470 21.50 7.21 -8.73
C ASP A 470 20.23 6.58 -8.12
N LEU A 471 19.47 7.36 -7.37
CA LEU A 471 18.27 6.84 -6.74
C LEU A 471 17.18 6.49 -7.75
N SER A 472 17.19 7.03 -8.97
CA SER A 472 16.16 6.69 -9.96
C SER A 472 16.21 5.20 -10.32
N THR A 473 17.42 4.66 -10.48
CA THR A 473 17.69 3.23 -10.65
C THR A 473 17.25 2.42 -9.42
N TYR A 474 17.50 2.92 -8.22
CA TYR A 474 17.08 2.31 -6.95
C TYR A 474 15.54 2.22 -6.83
N TYR A 475 14.81 3.30 -7.10
CA TYR A 475 13.35 3.34 -6.97
C TYR A 475 12.65 2.50 -8.02
N TYR A 476 13.16 2.51 -9.25
CA TYR A 476 12.68 1.60 -10.29
C TYR A 476 12.80 0.14 -9.84
N LYS A 477 13.94 -0.22 -9.23
CA LYS A 477 14.18 -1.55 -8.67
C LYS A 477 13.25 -1.86 -7.49
N THR A 478 13.10 -0.97 -6.50
CA THR A 478 12.20 -1.18 -5.35
C THR A 478 10.72 -1.26 -5.75
N LYS A 479 10.29 -0.49 -6.76
CA LYS A 479 8.94 -0.60 -7.33
C LYS A 479 8.75 -1.94 -8.03
N ILE A 480 9.73 -2.36 -8.84
CA ILE A 480 9.71 -3.69 -9.47
C ILE A 480 9.68 -4.78 -8.40
N ASP A 481 10.57 -4.76 -7.41
CA ASP A 481 10.64 -5.74 -6.33
C ASP A 481 9.32 -5.82 -5.54
N SER A 482 8.63 -4.68 -5.39
CA SER A 482 7.36 -4.58 -4.69
C SER A 482 6.19 -5.26 -5.39
N TYR A 483 6.24 -5.40 -6.72
CA TYR A 483 5.19 -5.98 -7.55
C TYR A 483 5.71 -7.10 -8.46
N MET A 484 6.92 -7.58 -8.19
CA MET A 484 7.71 -8.40 -9.12
C MET A 484 7.04 -9.73 -9.42
N ASN A 485 6.27 -10.24 -8.47
CA ASN A 485 5.41 -11.40 -8.67
C ASN A 485 4.18 -11.39 -7.73
N PRO A 486 3.15 -12.19 -8.07
CA PRO A 486 1.94 -12.31 -7.25
C PRO A 486 2.18 -12.77 -5.80
N TRP A 487 3.28 -13.48 -5.54
CA TRP A 487 3.63 -13.92 -4.20
C TRP A 487 4.11 -12.77 -3.32
N THR A 488 4.97 -11.88 -3.82
CA THR A 488 5.44 -10.72 -3.06
C THR A 488 4.27 -9.81 -2.71
N MET A 489 3.32 -9.62 -3.63
CA MET A 489 2.08 -8.89 -3.38
C MET A 489 1.21 -9.59 -2.32
N PHE A 490 1.01 -10.90 -2.44
CA PHE A 490 0.27 -11.71 -1.46
C PHE A 490 0.91 -11.72 -0.07
N ASN A 491 2.23 -11.89 0.01
CA ASN A 491 3.00 -11.82 1.26
C ASN A 491 2.90 -10.42 1.88
N LYS A 492 3.00 -9.36 1.08
CA LYS A 492 2.76 -7.99 1.56
C LYS A 492 1.34 -7.82 2.10
N ILE A 493 0.32 -8.36 1.46
CA ILE A 493 -1.06 -8.30 1.98
C ILE A 493 -1.18 -9.08 3.30
N LEU A 494 -0.51 -10.22 3.43
CA LEU A 494 -0.54 -11.02 4.67
C LEU A 494 0.27 -10.40 5.83
N SER A 495 1.40 -9.74 5.53
CA SER A 495 2.36 -9.24 6.52
C SER A 495 2.31 -7.74 6.79
N ALA A 496 2.06 -6.92 5.77
CA ALA A 496 2.03 -5.47 5.86
C ALA A 496 0.68 -4.91 6.33
N ASN A 497 -0.37 -5.73 6.41
CA ASN A 497 -1.66 -5.33 7.01
C ASN A 497 -1.57 -4.98 8.52
N TYR A 498 -0.48 -5.34 9.20
CA TYR A 498 -0.23 -4.90 10.58
C TYR A 498 0.64 -3.63 10.68
N TYR A 499 1.45 -3.35 9.66
CA TYR A 499 2.43 -2.25 9.68
C TYR A 499 2.19 -1.16 8.63
N GLY A 500 1.04 -1.17 7.95
CA GLY A 500 0.52 -0.04 7.18
C GLY A 500 1.52 0.55 6.19
N ASP A 501 1.87 -0.21 5.16
CA ASP A 501 2.71 0.29 4.08
C ASP A 501 1.88 1.09 3.08
N ASP A 502 1.75 2.40 3.36
CA ASP A 502 1.08 3.36 2.49
C ASP A 502 1.88 3.55 1.18
N LEU A 503 1.68 2.66 0.21
CA LEU A 503 1.94 3.01 -1.17
C LEU A 503 0.85 3.98 -1.63
N ILE A 504 1.28 5.20 -1.87
CA ILE A 504 0.46 6.28 -2.38
C ILE A 504 -0.02 5.92 -3.79
N GLY A 505 -1.34 5.93 -4.00
CA GLY A 505 -1.95 5.54 -5.27
C GLY A 505 -1.99 4.01 -5.48
N ASN A 506 -2.42 3.28 -4.46
CA ASN A 506 -3.29 2.10 -4.55
C ASN A 506 -3.47 1.59 -3.12
N ARG A 507 -4.20 2.38 -2.31
CA ARG A 507 -4.35 2.14 -0.87
C ARG A 507 -5.19 0.88 -0.76
N ILE A 508 -4.65 -0.30 -0.42
CA ILE A 508 -5.49 -1.41 0.07
C ILE A 508 -5.67 -1.16 1.56
N GLU A 509 -6.70 -0.40 1.93
CA GLU A 509 -7.05 -0.20 3.34
C GLU A 509 -7.58 -1.50 3.92
N GLN A 510 -6.76 -2.27 4.63
CA GLN A 510 -7.26 -3.49 5.27
C GLN A 510 -6.70 -3.83 6.63
N GLU A 511 -7.65 -4.08 7.53
CA GLU A 511 -7.47 -4.72 8.83
C GLU A 511 -7.61 -6.26 8.75
N ALA A 512 -8.25 -6.81 7.70
CA ALA A 512 -8.53 -8.24 7.57
C ALA A 512 -8.87 -8.70 6.14
N PHE A 513 -8.45 -9.92 5.76
CA PHE A 513 -8.67 -10.53 4.44
C PHE A 513 -10.16 -10.79 4.11
N ASN A 514 -11.02 -10.86 5.11
CA ASN A 514 -12.46 -11.12 4.93
C ASN A 514 -13.27 -9.89 4.49
N LYS A 515 -12.65 -8.71 4.44
CA LYS A 515 -13.26 -7.48 3.92
C LYS A 515 -12.90 -7.30 2.44
N SER A 516 -13.67 -6.49 1.72
CA SER A 516 -13.27 -6.10 0.36
C SER A 516 -12.02 -5.22 0.39
N TRP A 517 -11.09 -5.47 -0.54
CA TRP A 517 -9.92 -4.64 -0.78
C TRP A 517 -10.44 -3.39 -1.48
N VAL A 518 -10.33 -2.23 -0.83
CA VAL A 518 -10.75 -0.97 -1.44
C VAL A 518 -9.49 -0.30 -1.92
N ASP A 519 -9.27 -0.30 -3.23
CA ASP A 519 -8.20 0.45 -3.89
C ASP A 519 -8.69 1.88 -4.17
N LYS A 520 -8.15 2.87 -3.46
CA LYS A 520 -8.51 4.27 -3.67
C LYS A 520 -7.78 4.83 -4.89
N GLU A 521 -8.51 5.02 -5.98
CA GLU A 521 -8.06 5.71 -7.18
C GLU A 521 -8.36 7.20 -7.08
N VAL A 522 -7.34 8.05 -7.06
CA VAL A 522 -7.53 9.50 -7.15
C VAL A 522 -7.70 9.89 -8.62
N ILE A 523 -8.91 10.27 -8.99
CA ILE A 523 -9.27 10.74 -10.32
C ILE A 523 -9.39 12.27 -10.29
N LEU A 524 -8.61 12.95 -11.12
CA LEU A 524 -8.79 14.37 -11.37
C LEU A 524 -9.80 14.53 -12.52
N GLU A 525 -10.97 15.11 -12.24
CA GLU A 525 -11.97 15.40 -13.27
C GLU A 525 -11.52 16.59 -14.12
N LEU A 526 -11.37 16.30 -15.42
CA LEU A 526 -11.03 17.28 -16.44
C LEU A 526 -12.29 18.02 -16.94
N ASN A 527 -12.14 19.30 -17.25
CA ASN A 527 -13.16 20.10 -17.90
C ASN A 527 -13.23 19.72 -19.39
N ASN A 528 -14.16 18.82 -19.72
CA ASN A 528 -14.30 18.22 -21.05
C ASN A 528 -14.59 19.21 -22.21
N ASN A 529 -14.83 20.49 -21.90
CA ASN A 529 -15.25 21.53 -22.83
C ASN A 529 -14.10 22.42 -23.37
N LYS A 530 -12.83 22.18 -23.03
CA LYS A 530 -11.67 22.95 -23.55
C LYS A 530 -10.81 22.13 -24.53
N GLU A 531 -10.11 22.80 -25.45
CA GLU A 531 -9.11 22.18 -26.34
C GLU A 531 -7.86 21.72 -25.55
N GLY A 532 -7.26 20.59 -25.94
CA GLY A 532 -6.07 19.98 -25.31
C GLY A 532 -6.36 19.09 -24.08
N LYS A 533 -7.39 18.24 -24.21
CA LYS A 533 -8.00 17.39 -23.15
C LYS A 533 -7.07 16.36 -22.48
N ASN A 534 -5.87 16.14 -23.03
CA ASN A 534 -4.91 15.15 -22.52
C ASN A 534 -3.73 15.79 -21.78
N GLU A 535 -3.68 17.12 -21.72
CA GLU A 535 -2.61 17.84 -21.03
C GLU A 535 -3.16 18.45 -19.74
N ILE A 536 -2.48 18.12 -18.63
CA ILE A 536 -2.79 18.51 -17.26
C ILE A 536 -2.80 20.06 -17.16
N PHE A 537 -1.94 20.73 -17.92
CA PHE A 537 -1.95 22.19 -18.14
C PHE A 537 -1.44 22.44 -19.57
N ASN A 538 -2.29 22.90 -20.49
CA ASN A 538 -1.83 23.18 -21.87
C ASN A 538 -0.98 24.46 -21.94
N ASP A 539 -1.25 25.45 -21.08
CA ASP A 539 -0.57 26.73 -21.04
C ASP A 539 -0.98 27.58 -19.82
N LEU A 540 -0.30 28.72 -19.62
CA LEU A 540 -0.53 29.72 -18.57
C LEU A 540 -1.97 30.25 -18.47
N ASN A 541 -2.84 29.97 -19.44
CA ASN A 541 -4.18 30.54 -19.54
C ASN A 541 -5.32 29.51 -19.47
N SER A 542 -5.02 28.21 -19.41
CA SER A 542 -6.08 27.19 -19.38
C SER A 542 -5.73 25.99 -18.49
N SER A 543 -6.23 26.02 -17.24
CA SER A 543 -6.39 24.81 -16.45
C SER A 543 -7.55 23.98 -16.98
N ASN A 544 -7.29 22.69 -17.09
CA ASN A 544 -8.27 21.67 -17.47
C ASN A 544 -8.88 20.98 -16.25
N PHE A 545 -8.54 21.32 -15.00
CA PHE A 545 -9.08 20.62 -13.82
C PHE A 545 -10.20 21.37 -13.14
N VAL A 546 -11.21 20.63 -12.65
CA VAL A 546 -12.32 21.22 -11.90
C VAL A 546 -12.51 20.55 -10.55
N LYS A 547 -12.28 19.24 -10.43
CA LYS A 547 -12.57 18.47 -9.21
C LYS A 547 -11.61 17.31 -9.01
N LEU A 548 -11.46 16.89 -7.76
CA LEU A 548 -10.81 15.64 -7.38
C LEU A 548 -11.88 14.67 -6.89
N GLU A 549 -11.96 13.48 -7.48
CA GLU A 549 -12.78 12.37 -7.04
C GLU A 549 -11.88 11.26 -6.52
N ILE A 550 -12.06 10.84 -5.27
CA ILE A 550 -11.41 9.63 -4.74
C ILE A 550 -12.34 8.46 -5.01
N LYS A 551 -12.09 7.69 -6.07
CA LYS A 551 -12.92 6.55 -6.44
C LYS A 551 -12.45 5.28 -5.72
N ASP A 552 -13.37 4.62 -5.05
CA ASP A 552 -13.12 3.34 -4.41
C ASP A 552 -13.26 2.19 -5.44
N LYS A 553 -12.13 1.64 -5.91
CA LYS A 553 -12.11 0.37 -6.66
C LYS A 553 -12.14 -0.79 -5.70
N VAL A 554 -13.31 -1.40 -5.58
CA VAL A 554 -13.51 -2.51 -4.64
C VAL A 554 -13.14 -3.83 -5.32
N PHE A 555 -12.05 -4.46 -4.90
CA PHE A 555 -11.71 -5.84 -5.21
C PHE A 555 -12.12 -6.75 -4.05
N ASN A 556 -13.00 -7.71 -4.27
CA ASN A 556 -13.38 -8.64 -3.20
C ASN A 556 -12.57 -9.95 -3.34
N PRO A 557 -11.59 -10.22 -2.46
CA PRO A 557 -10.72 -11.39 -2.58
C PRO A 557 -11.50 -12.70 -2.45
N ILE A 558 -12.54 -12.73 -1.61
CA ILE A 558 -13.40 -13.90 -1.44
C ILE A 558 -14.13 -14.20 -2.75
N ILE A 559 -14.72 -13.19 -3.39
CA ILE A 559 -15.39 -13.36 -4.69
C ILE A 559 -14.39 -13.86 -5.73
N ALA A 560 -13.20 -13.26 -5.82
CA ALA A 560 -12.17 -13.70 -6.76
C ALA A 560 -11.77 -15.17 -6.55
N ILE A 561 -11.56 -15.57 -5.29
CA ILE A 561 -11.27 -16.97 -4.93
C ILE A 561 -12.41 -17.91 -5.35
N VAL A 562 -13.66 -17.54 -5.07
CA VAL A 562 -14.83 -18.34 -5.48
C VAL A 562 -14.89 -18.48 -6.99
N VAL A 563 -14.65 -17.40 -7.74
CA VAL A 563 -14.61 -17.41 -9.21
C VAL A 563 -13.48 -18.31 -9.73
N TYR A 564 -12.26 -18.19 -9.19
CA TYR A 564 -11.14 -19.07 -9.57
C TYR A 564 -11.43 -20.54 -9.23
N GLY A 565 -12.01 -20.82 -8.07
CA GLY A 565 -12.46 -22.15 -7.68
C GLY A 565 -13.47 -22.73 -8.66
N LEU A 566 -14.48 -21.94 -9.06
CA LEU A 566 -15.48 -22.33 -10.05
C LEU A 566 -14.85 -22.63 -11.41
N ILE A 567 -13.93 -21.78 -11.89
CA ILE A 567 -13.21 -22.00 -13.15
C ILE A 567 -12.45 -23.33 -13.10
N LEU A 568 -11.72 -23.62 -12.02
CA LEU A 568 -10.97 -24.87 -11.89
C LEU A 568 -11.87 -26.11 -11.78
N ILE A 569 -13.03 -25.99 -11.14
CA ILE A 569 -14.06 -27.04 -11.13
C ILE A 569 -14.60 -27.27 -12.54
N LEU A 570 -14.90 -26.21 -13.30
CA LEU A 570 -15.34 -26.31 -14.69
C LEU A 570 -14.29 -26.97 -15.58
N ILE A 571 -13.01 -26.63 -15.41
CA ILE A 571 -11.91 -27.30 -16.12
C ILE A 571 -11.90 -28.79 -15.76
N THR A 572 -12.03 -29.15 -14.48
CA THR A 572 -12.10 -30.55 -14.03
C THR A 572 -13.29 -31.29 -14.66
N ILE A 573 -14.46 -30.65 -14.78
CA ILE A 573 -15.62 -31.20 -15.50
C ILE A 573 -15.29 -31.34 -17.00
N GLY A 574 -14.58 -30.38 -17.61
CA GLY A 574 -14.03 -30.48 -18.95
C GLY A 574 -13.19 -31.75 -19.16
N THR A 575 -12.33 -32.08 -18.19
CA THR A 575 -11.50 -33.30 -18.25
C THR A 575 -12.32 -34.58 -18.21
N PHE A 576 -13.48 -34.60 -17.56
CA PHE A 576 -14.40 -35.74 -17.60
C PHE A 576 -14.90 -36.03 -19.03
N PHE A 577 -15.15 -35.00 -19.84
CA PHE A 577 -15.57 -35.21 -21.23
C PHE A 577 -14.45 -35.85 -22.06
N ILE A 578 -13.20 -35.42 -21.87
CA ILE A 578 -12.02 -36.03 -22.50
C ILE A 578 -11.92 -37.52 -22.11
N PHE A 579 -12.05 -37.80 -20.81
CA PHE A 579 -12.07 -39.17 -20.28
C PHE A 579 -13.18 -40.03 -20.92
N ASN A 580 -14.41 -39.52 -20.96
CA ASN A 580 -15.56 -40.24 -21.50
C ASN A 580 -15.39 -40.53 -23.01
N LEU A 581 -14.88 -39.57 -23.78
CA LEU A 581 -14.58 -39.76 -25.21
C LEU A 581 -13.50 -40.83 -25.43
N LYS A 582 -12.42 -40.81 -24.65
CA LYS A 582 -11.34 -41.79 -24.78
C LYS A 582 -11.82 -43.20 -24.45
N MET A 583 -12.57 -43.36 -23.36
CA MET A 583 -13.14 -44.65 -22.95
C MET A 583 -14.27 -45.13 -23.86
N LYS A 584 -14.78 -44.32 -24.80
CA LYS A 584 -15.71 -44.79 -25.85
C LYS A 584 -14.97 -45.44 -27.03
N LYS A 585 -13.72 -45.07 -27.31
CA LYS A 585 -12.93 -45.62 -28.43
C LYS A 585 -12.25 -46.96 -28.11
N GLU A 586 -12.20 -47.35 -26.84
CA GLU A 586 -11.55 -48.58 -26.35
C GLU A 586 -12.53 -49.75 -26.15
N HIS A 587 -13.81 -49.53 -26.47
CA HIS A 587 -14.86 -50.55 -26.61
C HIS A 587 -15.32 -50.55 -28.06
#